data_AF-A0A960P6Q7-F1
#
_entry.id   AF-A0A960P6Q7-F1
#
_cell.length_a   1.000
_cell.length_b   1.000
_cell.length_c   1.000
_cell.angle_alpha   90.00
_cell.angle_beta   90.00
_cell.angle_gamma   90.00
#
_symmetry.space_group_name_H-M   'P 1'
#
loop_
_entity.id
_entity.type
_entity.pdbx_description
1 polymer ?
#
loop_
_entity_poly.entity_id
_entity_poly.type
_entity_poly.pdbx_seq_one_letter_code
_entity_poly.pdbx_strand_id
1 'polypeptide(L)'
;LTVLRGSFSCDGTELGVGDHLELPLGASFGPFVAGPDGVELYEVMMGDPRSWSDEPEALAAVLAEHGVTPLPDPPIELPAGLEDLRAVFSAPTEGE
;
A
#
# COMPACT_ATOMS: atom_id res chain seq x y z
N LEU A 1 -11.69 3.10 -4.46
CA LEU A 1 -10.81 3.46 -5.58
C LEU A 1 -11.60 3.44 -6.87
N THR A 2 -11.39 4.41 -7.76
CA THR A 2 -11.94 4.40 -9.12
C THR A 2 -10.80 4.49 -10.11
N VAL A 3 -10.80 3.63 -11.13
CA VAL A 3 -9.75 3.62 -12.15
C VAL A 3 -10.00 4.73 -13.17
N LEU A 4 -9.05 5.66 -13.27
CA LEU A 4 -9.08 6.76 -14.22
C LEU A 4 -8.36 6.42 -15.52
N ARG A 5 -7.24 5.69 -15.44
CA ARG A 5 -6.43 5.22 -16.60
C ARG A 5 -5.73 3.90 -16.30
N GLY A 6 -5.43 3.16 -17.36
CA GLY A 6 -4.70 1.89 -17.27
C GLY A 6 -5.54 0.77 -16.67
N SER A 7 -4.87 -0.18 -16.03
CA SER A 7 -5.50 -1.30 -15.32
C SER A 7 -4.62 -1.77 -14.17
N PHE A 8 -5.22 -2.46 -13.22
CA PHE A 8 -4.51 -3.16 -12.17
C PHE A 8 -5.28 -4.41 -11.76
N SER A 9 -4.59 -5.36 -11.15
CA SER A 9 -5.22 -6.49 -10.49
C SER A 9 -5.23 -6.32 -8.98
N CYS A 10 -6.31 -6.79 -8.36
CA CYS A 10 -6.45 -6.92 -6.91
C CYS A 10 -6.73 -8.39 -6.61
N ASP A 11 -5.77 -9.09 -5.99
CA ASP A 11 -5.88 -10.53 -5.68
C ASP A 11 -6.33 -11.35 -6.91
N GLY A 12 -5.70 -11.07 -8.06
CA GLY A 12 -5.99 -11.72 -9.34
C GLY A 12 -7.25 -11.24 -10.06
N THR A 13 -8.05 -10.34 -9.48
CA THR A 13 -9.20 -9.73 -10.16
C THR A 13 -8.77 -8.48 -10.92
N GLU A 14 -8.94 -8.48 -12.24
CA GLU A 14 -8.62 -7.33 -13.11
C GLU A 14 -9.65 -6.20 -12.99
N LEU A 15 -9.15 -4.97 -12.90
CA LEU A 15 -9.93 -3.73 -12.82
C LEU A 15 -9.41 -2.76 -13.90
N GLY A 16 -10.32 -2.23 -14.71
CA GLY A 16 -10.05 -1.29 -15.78
C GLY A 16 -10.77 0.05 -15.59
N VAL A 17 -10.56 0.96 -16.54
CA VAL A 17 -11.13 2.32 -16.50
C VAL A 17 -12.64 2.30 -16.27
N GLY A 18 -13.09 3.03 -15.25
CA GLY A 18 -14.49 3.10 -14.84
C GLY A 18 -14.88 2.09 -13.76
N ASP A 19 -14.07 1.06 -13.52
CA ASP A 19 -14.31 0.14 -12.40
C ASP A 19 -14.08 0.82 -11.06
N HIS A 20 -14.82 0.35 -10.06
CA HIS A 20 -14.78 0.84 -8.69
C HIS A 20 -14.53 -0.30 -7.71
N LEU A 21 -13.52 -0.13 -6.86
CA LEU A 21 -13.23 -1.01 -5.75
C LEU A 21 -13.56 -0.28 -4.45
N GLU A 22 -14.54 -0.78 -3.70
CA GLU A 22 -14.84 -0.31 -2.35
C GLU A 22 -13.98 -1.07 -1.35
N LEU A 23 -13.37 -0.34 -0.39
CA LEU A 23 -12.59 -0.92 0.69
C LEU A 23 -13.28 -0.65 2.03
N PRO A 24 -14.07 -1.59 2.56
CA PRO A 24 -14.68 -1.45 3.88
C PRO A 24 -13.62 -1.40 4.99
N LEU A 25 -13.98 -0.80 6.12
CA LEU A 25 -13.13 -0.80 7.32
C LEU A 25 -12.76 -2.24 7.71
N GLY A 26 -11.46 -2.51 7.83
CA GLY A 26 -10.92 -3.79 8.28
C GLY A 26 -10.88 -4.89 7.21
N ALA A 27 -11.19 -4.58 5.95
CA ALA A 27 -11.05 -5.54 4.88
C ALA A 27 -9.59 -5.58 4.35
N SER A 28 -9.08 -6.79 4.15
CA SER A 28 -7.74 -7.04 3.61
C SER A 28 -7.84 -7.28 2.11
N PHE A 29 -7.05 -6.52 1.34
CA PHE A 29 -7.00 -6.65 -0.12
C PHE A 29 -5.56 -6.51 -0.61
N GLY A 30 -5.25 -7.22 -1.68
CA GLY A 30 -3.97 -7.14 -2.35
C GLY A 30 -3.40 -8.52 -2.64
N PRO A 31 -2.21 -8.59 -3.27
CA PRO A 31 -1.43 -7.43 -3.72
C PRO A 31 -2.15 -6.66 -4.83
N PHE A 32 -1.96 -5.34 -4.86
CA PHE A 32 -2.33 -4.53 -6.01
C PHE A 32 -1.17 -4.56 -6.99
N VAL A 33 -1.43 -5.05 -8.20
CA VAL A 33 -0.40 -5.14 -9.25
C VAL A 33 -0.83 -4.26 -10.42
N ALA A 34 -0.11 -3.18 -10.65
CA ALA A 34 -0.35 -2.32 -11.80
C ALA A 34 -0.10 -3.10 -13.10
N GLY A 35 -0.94 -2.86 -14.10
CA GLY A 35 -0.76 -3.38 -15.45
C GLY A 35 0.51 -2.84 -16.13
N PRO A 36 0.85 -3.33 -17.33
CA PRO A 36 2.10 -3.02 -18.01
C PRO A 36 2.30 -1.52 -18.32
N ASP A 37 1.20 -0.78 -18.48
CA ASP A 37 1.20 0.66 -18.75
C ASP A 37 1.04 1.52 -17.47
N GLY A 38 0.98 0.88 -16.30
CA GLY A 38 0.63 1.50 -15.03
C GLY A 38 -0.88 1.70 -14.86
N VAL A 39 -1.25 2.33 -13.74
CA VAL A 39 -2.63 2.66 -13.39
C VAL A 39 -2.70 4.05 -12.75
N GLU A 40 -3.76 4.78 -13.05
CA GLU A 40 -4.11 6.03 -12.37
C GLU A 40 -5.43 5.82 -11.61
N LEU A 41 -5.39 6.02 -10.28
CA LEU A 41 -6.50 5.76 -9.37
C LEU A 41 -6.96 7.07 -8.73
N TYR A 42 -8.27 7.24 -8.65
CA TYR A 42 -8.88 8.23 -7.76
C TYR A 42 -9.31 7.54 -6.47
N GLU A 43 -8.71 7.95 -5.37
CA GLU A 43 -8.91 7.32 -4.06
C GLU A 43 -9.47 8.33 -3.06
N VAL A 44 -10.53 7.93 -2.37
CA VAL A 44 -11.09 8.66 -1.22
C VAL A 44 -10.95 7.74 -0.04
N MET A 45 -10.07 8.09 0.90
CA MET A 45 -9.88 7.35 2.14
C MET A 45 -10.45 8.16 3.30
N MET A 46 -11.14 7.47 4.21
CA MET A 46 -11.70 8.08 5.41
C MET A 46 -11.03 7.47 6.64
N GLY A 47 -10.39 8.31 7.45
CA GLY A 47 -9.60 7.88 8.61
C GLY A 47 -8.11 7.89 8.30
N ASP A 48 -7.41 6.87 8.77
CA ASP A 48 -5.97 6.72 8.61
C ASP A 48 -5.65 5.96 7.31
N PRO A 49 -5.01 6.61 6.32
CA PRO A 49 -4.75 6.00 5.01
C PRO A 49 -3.49 5.13 4.97
N ARG A 50 -2.78 4.97 6.10
CA ARG A 50 -1.51 4.23 6.12
C ARG A 50 -1.74 2.77 5.75
N SER A 51 -1.05 2.30 4.71
CA SER A 51 -1.01 0.89 4.35
C SER A 51 -0.26 0.11 5.42
N TRP A 52 -0.91 -0.86 6.04
CA TRP A 52 -0.27 -1.82 6.93
C TRP A 52 -0.49 -3.24 6.39
N SER A 53 0.48 -4.11 6.63
CA SER A 53 0.20 -5.54 6.71
C SER A 53 0.34 -5.92 8.17
N ASP A 54 -0.68 -6.54 8.73
CA ASP A 54 -0.64 -7.24 10.01
C ASP A 54 0.25 -8.49 9.97
N GLU A 55 0.72 -8.88 8.78
CA GLU A 55 1.61 -10.01 8.52
C GLU A 55 2.85 -9.57 7.73
N PRO A 56 3.86 -8.97 8.38
CA PRO A 56 5.08 -8.48 7.71
C PRO A 56 5.82 -9.58 6.94
N GLU A 57 5.75 -10.83 7.38
CA GLU A 57 6.32 -11.99 6.70
C GLU A 57 5.61 -12.29 5.37
N ALA A 58 4.29 -12.10 5.29
CA ALA A 58 3.53 -12.28 4.06
C ALA A 58 3.94 -11.24 3.01
N LEU A 59 4.09 -9.98 3.42
CA LEU A 59 4.62 -8.94 2.54
C LEU A 59 6.05 -9.27 2.08
N ALA A 60 6.92 -9.69 2.99
CA ALA A 60 8.30 -10.07 2.65
C ALA A 60 8.35 -11.23 1.63
N ALA A 61 7.46 -12.22 1.76
CA ALA A 61 7.36 -13.33 0.82
C ALA A 61 6.93 -12.86 -0.58
N VAL A 62 5.91 -12.00 -0.68
CA VAL A 62 5.45 -11.42 -1.95
C VAL A 62 6.57 -10.59 -2.60
N LEU A 63 7.26 -9.75 -1.84
CA LEU A 63 8.38 -8.96 -2.35
C LEU A 63 9.51 -9.86 -2.88
N ALA A 64 9.86 -10.93 -2.16
CA ALA A 64 10.88 -11.88 -2.57
C ALA A 64 10.49 -12.65 -3.85
N GLU A 65 9.24 -13.08 -3.96
CA GLU A 65 8.69 -13.76 -5.15
C GLU A 65 8.82 -12.88 -6.41
N HIS A 66 8.56 -11.58 -6.27
CA HIS A 66 8.63 -10.62 -7.37
C HIS A 66 10.00 -9.95 -7.56
N GLY A 67 11.01 -10.32 -6.77
CA GLY A 67 12.36 -9.73 -6.84
C GLY A 67 12.39 -8.24 -6.49
N VAL A 68 11.44 -7.76 -5.69
CA VAL A 68 11.32 -6.36 -5.29
C VAL A 68 12.17 -6.10 -4.05
N THR A 69 12.96 -5.02 -4.10
CA THR A 69 13.73 -4.55 -2.94
C THR A 69 13.05 -3.33 -2.34
N PRO A 70 12.60 -3.36 -1.07
CA PRO A 70 12.09 -2.17 -0.41
C PRO A 70 13.22 -1.15 -0.24
N LEU A 71 12.96 0.10 -0.61
CA LEU A 71 13.89 1.21 -0.45
C LEU A 71 13.68 1.88 0.92
N PRO A 72 14.73 2.49 1.50
CA PRO A 72 14.57 3.23 2.74
C PRO A 72 13.65 4.44 2.54
N ASP A 73 12.91 4.75 3.60
CA ASP A 73 12.13 5.98 3.70
C ASP A 73 13.03 7.21 3.48
N PRO A 74 12.66 8.15 2.58
CA PRO A 74 13.42 9.38 2.42
C PRO A 74 13.33 10.24 3.70
N PRO A 75 14.36 11.05 4.00
CA PRO A 75 14.29 12.01 5.09
C PRO A 75 13.19 13.05 4.79
N ILE A 76 12.41 13.39 5.81
CA ILE A 76 11.36 14.41 5.73
C ILE A 76 11.58 15.48 6.80
N GLU A 77 11.21 16.71 6.49
CA GLU A 77 11.15 17.80 7.47
C GLU A 77 9.69 18.00 7.88
N LEU A 78 9.40 17.80 9.16
CA LEU A 78 8.07 18.00 9.71
C LEU A 78 7.96 19.38 10.39
N PRO A 79 6.81 20.06 10.28
CA PRO A 79 6.49 21.22 11.09
C PRO A 79 6.61 20.94 12.60
N ALA A 80 6.89 21.99 13.38
CA ALA A 80 7.02 21.87 14.83
C ALA A 80 5.75 21.28 15.47
N GLY A 81 5.92 20.26 16.31
CA GLY A 81 4.84 19.58 17.02
C GLY A 81 4.22 18.41 16.26
N LEU A 82 4.72 18.07 15.07
CA LEU A 82 4.34 16.84 14.35
C LEU A 82 5.40 15.75 14.54
N GLU A 83 4.91 14.53 14.75
CA GLU A 83 5.72 13.32 14.90
C GLU A 83 5.78 12.56 13.59
N ASP A 84 6.93 11.93 13.29
CA ASP A 84 7.04 11.02 12.15
C ASP A 84 6.38 9.69 12.51
N LEU A 85 5.21 9.44 11.92
CA LEU A 85 4.40 8.27 12.22
C LEU A 85 4.68 7.07 11.29
N ARG A 86 5.70 7.14 10.43
CA ARG A 86 6.04 6.04 9.50
C ARG A 86 6.52 4.78 10.23
N ALA A 87 7.21 4.94 11.36
CA ALA A 87 7.74 3.84 12.16
C ALA A 87 6.72 3.23 13.16
N VAL A 88 5.51 3.79 13.28
CA VAL A 88 4.53 3.42 14.33
C VAL A 88 4.08 1.96 14.26
N PHE A 89 4.18 1.34 13.08
CA PHE A 89 3.82 -0.06 12.86
C PHE A 89 5.01 -0.94 12.48
N SER A 90 6.23 -0.42 12.55
CA SER A 90 7.43 -1.26 12.42
C SER A 90 7.46 -2.24 13.60
N ALA A 91 7.67 -3.53 13.32
CA ALA A 91 7.88 -4.52 14.38
C ALA A 91 9.00 -4.02 15.33
N PRO A 92 8.87 -4.22 16.65
CA PRO A 92 9.95 -3.87 17.57
C PRO A 92 11.21 -4.61 17.11
N THR A 93 12.29 -3.85 16.92
CA THR A 93 13.59 -4.44 16.63
C THR A 93 13.95 -5.28 17.86
N GLU A 94 14.20 -6.58 17.71
CA GLU A 94 14.72 -7.39 18.81
C GLU A 94 16.04 -6.78 19.28
N GLY A 95 16.05 -6.08 20.41
CA GLY A 95 17.26 -5.63 21.09
C GLY A 95 17.42 -4.14 21.40
N GLU A 96 16.36 -3.43 21.78
CA GLU A 96 16.47 -2.15 22.52
C GLU A 96 15.67 -2.16 23.83
#